data_AF-A0A101J398-F1
#
_entry.id   AF-A0A101J398-F1
#
_cell.length_a   1.000
_cell.length_b   1.000
_cell.length_c   1.000
_cell.angle_alpha   90.00
_cell.angle_beta   90.00
_cell.angle_gamma   90.00
#
_symmetry.space_group_name_H-M   'P 1'
#
loop_
_entity.id
_entity.type
_entity.pdbx_description
1 polymer ?
#
loop_
_entity_poly.entity_id
_entity_poly.type
_entity_poly.pdbx_seq_one_letter_code
_entity_poly.pdbx_strand_id
1 'polypeptide(L)'
;SPKSNSAYLAIDKALATVEQSGNLPVPLHLRNAPTSLMKELDYGKEYKYAHDYKDNFVQQEYLPKELMKSRFWDPQSNPSEVKMQEWMQKLWGDKKG
;
A
#
# COMPACT_ATOMS: atom_id res chain seq x y z
N SER A 1 27.22 -3.18 8.87
CA SER A 1 25.88 -2.79 8.36
C SER A 1 25.10 -2.03 9.42
N PRO A 2 24.43 -0.91 9.07
CA PRO A 2 23.48 -0.22 9.94
C PRO A 2 22.42 -1.20 10.45
N LYS A 3 22.00 -1.04 11.70
CA LYS A 3 20.92 -1.84 12.29
C LYS A 3 19.61 -1.06 12.15
N SER A 4 18.54 -1.78 11.85
CA SER A 4 17.20 -1.23 11.83
C SER A 4 16.18 -2.30 12.14
N ASN A 5 15.16 -1.92 12.91
CA ASN A 5 13.95 -2.71 13.14
C ASN A 5 12.70 -1.99 12.59
N SER A 6 12.86 -1.00 11.70
CA SER A 6 11.72 -0.23 11.16
C SER A 6 10.71 -1.10 10.43
N ALA A 7 11.18 -2.05 9.61
CA ALA A 7 10.33 -3.01 8.91
C ALA A 7 9.62 -3.96 9.88
N TYR A 8 10.31 -4.40 10.95
CA TYR A 8 9.72 -5.26 11.98
C TYR A 8 8.57 -4.55 12.70
N LEU A 9 8.82 -3.33 13.18
CA LEU A 9 7.79 -2.51 13.83
C LEU A 9 6.63 -2.17 12.89
N ALA A 10 6.89 -1.99 11.59
CA ALA A 10 5.84 -1.75 10.61
C ALA A 10 4.90 -2.95 10.45
N ILE A 11 5.45 -4.16 10.43
CA ILE A 11 4.68 -5.41 10.38
C ILE A 11 3.85 -5.55 11.66
N ASP A 12 4.45 -5.34 12.83
CA ASP A 12 3.72 -5.41 14.11
C ASP A 12 2.54 -4.42 14.16
N LYS A 13 2.74 -3.18 13.69
CA LYS A 13 1.67 -2.18 13.59
C LYS A 13 0.57 -2.61 12.62
N ALA A 14 0.93 -3.18 11.47
CA ALA A 14 -0.04 -3.66 10.49
C ALA A 14 -0.87 -4.82 11.05
N LEU A 15 -0.23 -5.79 11.74
CA LEU A 15 -0.90 -6.90 12.40
C LEU A 15 -1.86 -6.42 13.48
N ALA A 16 -1.41 -5.55 14.38
CA ALA A 16 -2.27 -4.96 15.41
C ALA A 16 -3.46 -4.19 14.82
N THR A 17 -3.25 -3.53 13.67
CA THR A 17 -4.34 -2.82 12.98
C THR A 17 -5.38 -3.79 12.44
N VAL A 18 -4.97 -4.91 11.85
CA VAL A 18 -5.89 -5.95 11.36
C VAL A 18 -6.70 -6.55 12.52
N GLU A 19 -6.06 -6.83 13.65
CA GLU A 19 -6.74 -7.34 14.86
C GLU A 19 -7.81 -6.36 15.37
N GLN A 20 -7.57 -5.05 15.26
CA GLN A 20 -8.49 -4.01 15.71
C GLN A 20 -9.57 -3.67 14.69
N SER A 21 -9.26 -3.68 13.39
CA SER A 21 -10.17 -3.25 12.33
C SER A 21 -11.15 -4.33 11.88
N GLY A 22 -10.88 -5.59 12.18
CA GLY A 22 -11.68 -6.72 11.72
C GLY A 22 -11.59 -6.92 10.20
N ASN A 23 -12.65 -7.47 9.60
CA ASN A 23 -12.66 -7.92 8.21
C ASN A 23 -13.02 -6.80 7.21
N LEU A 24 -12.15 -5.80 7.09
CA LEU A 24 -12.33 -4.72 6.12
C LEU A 24 -12.25 -5.26 4.68
N PRO A 25 -13.13 -4.82 3.77
CA PRO A 25 -13.16 -5.33 2.41
C PRO A 25 -11.95 -4.86 1.61
N VAL A 26 -11.40 -5.77 0.78
CA VAL A 26 -10.41 -5.41 -0.24
C VAL A 26 -11.03 -4.41 -1.22
N PRO A 27 -10.34 -3.31 -1.61
CA PRO A 27 -10.81 -2.39 -2.64
C PRO A 27 -11.20 -3.11 -3.94
N LEU A 28 -12.32 -2.71 -4.57
CA LEU A 28 -12.89 -3.41 -5.73
C LEU A 28 -11.90 -3.58 -6.88
N HIS A 29 -11.14 -2.53 -7.20
CA HIS A 29 -10.14 -2.53 -8.26
C HIS A 29 -8.93 -3.42 -7.97
N LEU A 30 -8.78 -3.97 -6.75
CA LEU A 30 -7.74 -4.94 -6.41
C LEU A 30 -8.26 -6.38 -6.35
N ARG A 31 -9.58 -6.59 -6.44
CA ARG A 31 -10.16 -7.93 -6.34
C ARG A 31 -9.98 -8.70 -7.64
N ASN A 32 -9.79 -10.01 -7.52
CA ASN A 32 -9.86 -10.90 -8.67
C ASN A 32 -11.31 -10.99 -9.19
N ALA A 33 -11.48 -11.12 -10.50
CA ALA A 33 -12.76 -11.25 -11.18
C ALA A 33 -12.81 -12.50 -12.09
N PRO A 34 -12.73 -13.72 -11.51
CA PRO A 34 -12.66 -14.95 -12.28
C PRO A 34 -13.99 -15.32 -12.97
N THR A 35 -15.13 -14.85 -12.48
CA THR A 35 -16.46 -15.16 -13.04
C THR A 35 -17.03 -13.99 -13.82
N SER A 36 -17.95 -14.26 -14.76
CA SER A 36 -18.64 -13.20 -15.52
C SER A 36 -19.45 -12.26 -14.62
N LEU A 37 -20.15 -12.83 -13.62
CA LEU A 37 -20.89 -12.04 -12.63
C LEU A 37 -19.97 -11.07 -11.86
N MET A 38 -18.75 -11.51 -11.49
CA MET A 38 -17.81 -10.62 -10.79
C MET A 38 -17.34 -9.47 -11.68
N LYS A 39 -17.15 -9.69 -12.99
CA LYS A 39 -16.81 -8.63 -13.93
C LYS A 39 -17.96 -7.64 -14.12
N GLU A 40 -19.19 -8.13 -14.16
CA GLU A 40 -20.41 -7.30 -14.20
C GLU A 40 -20.58 -6.45 -12.93
N LEU A 41 -20.10 -6.96 -11.80
CA LEU A 41 -20.03 -6.24 -10.52
C LEU A 41 -18.76 -5.38 -10.37
N ASP A 42 -18.08 -5.08 -11.48
CA ASP A 42 -16.90 -4.20 -11.55
C ASP A 42 -15.71 -4.68 -10.69
N TYR A 43 -15.60 -5.97 -10.36
CA TYR A 43 -14.42 -6.52 -9.68
C TYR A 43 -13.19 -6.38 -10.57
N GLY A 44 -12.10 -5.84 -10.02
CA GLY A 44 -10.85 -5.63 -10.75
C GLY A 44 -10.95 -4.55 -11.84
N LYS A 45 -12.12 -3.92 -12.04
CA LYS A 45 -12.28 -2.80 -12.96
C LYS A 45 -11.49 -1.60 -12.43
N GLU A 46 -10.95 -0.80 -13.33
CA GLU A 46 -10.05 0.33 -13.02
C GLU A 46 -8.74 -0.06 -12.31
N TYR A 47 -8.37 -1.36 -12.26
CA TYR A 47 -7.03 -1.74 -11.81
C TYR A 47 -5.98 -1.12 -12.73
N LYS A 48 -5.11 -0.30 -12.16
CA LYS A 48 -3.97 0.27 -12.88
C LYS A 48 -2.77 -0.64 -12.75
N TYR A 49 -2.38 -1.26 -13.86
CA TYR A 49 -1.17 -2.08 -13.94
C TYR A 49 0.07 -1.18 -13.91
N ALA A 50 0.80 -1.18 -12.79
CA ALA A 50 1.85 -0.20 -12.52
C ALA A 50 2.97 -0.16 -13.57
N HIS A 51 3.25 -1.27 -14.26
CA HIS A 51 4.28 -1.36 -15.31
C HIS A 51 3.96 -0.53 -16.57
N ASP A 52 2.69 -0.17 -16.79
CA ASP A 52 2.31 0.69 -17.91
C ASP A 52 2.53 2.18 -17.60
N TYR A 53 2.90 2.52 -16.37
CA TYR A 53 3.08 3.90 -15.91
C TYR A 53 4.56 4.23 -15.73
N LYS A 54 4.88 5.53 -15.81
CA LYS A 54 6.23 6.04 -15.60
C LYS A 54 6.80 5.56 -14.26
N ASP A 55 8.09 5.23 -14.26
CA ASP A 55 8.80 4.72 -13.08
C ASP A 55 8.23 3.38 -12.54
N ASN A 56 7.40 2.68 -13.34
CA ASN A 56 6.63 1.50 -12.94
C ASN A 56 5.74 1.76 -11.71
N PHE A 57 5.20 2.97 -11.58
CA PHE A 57 4.43 3.38 -10.42
C PHE A 57 3.17 4.14 -10.81
N VAL A 58 2.09 3.86 -10.11
CA VAL A 58 0.81 4.56 -10.28
C VAL A 58 0.20 4.87 -8.93
N GLN A 59 -0.28 6.11 -8.77
CA GLN A 59 -1.04 6.47 -7.58
C GLN A 59 -2.43 5.83 -7.67
N GLN A 60 -2.63 4.84 -6.81
CA GLN A 60 -3.87 4.09 -6.65
C GLN A 60 -4.05 3.77 -5.16
N GLU A 61 -5.29 3.56 -4.72
CA GLU A 61 -5.55 3.14 -3.35
C GLU A 61 -5.27 1.65 -3.18
N TYR A 62 -4.47 1.30 -2.20
CA TYR A 62 -4.15 -0.09 -1.89
C TYR A 62 -4.74 -0.56 -0.55
N LEU A 63 -5.02 0.39 0.35
CA LEU A 63 -5.68 0.12 1.62
C LEU A 63 -7.21 0.25 1.51
N PRO A 64 -7.97 -0.44 2.37
CA PRO A 64 -9.40 -0.20 2.54
C PRO A 64 -9.69 1.27 2.88
N LYS A 65 -10.91 1.73 2.58
CA LYS A 65 -11.32 3.14 2.77
C LYS A 65 -11.10 3.63 4.21
N GLU A 66 -11.29 2.74 5.17
CA GLU A 66 -11.18 2.98 6.61
C GLU A 66 -9.71 3.16 7.05
N LEU A 67 -8.75 2.60 6.31
CA LEU A 67 -7.31 2.65 6.59
C LEU A 67 -6.54 3.56 5.64
N MET A 68 -7.24 4.34 4.82
CA MET A 68 -6.68 5.22 3.79
C MET A 68 -5.65 6.25 4.27
N LYS A 69 -5.62 6.55 5.56
CA LYS A 69 -4.67 7.52 6.16
C LYS A 69 -3.61 6.83 7.02
N SER A 70 -3.64 5.50 7.09
CA SER A 70 -2.72 4.71 7.88
C SER A 70 -1.38 4.62 7.20
N ARG A 71 -0.31 4.78 7.99
CA ARG A 71 1.07 4.55 7.57
C ARG A 71 1.72 3.65 8.62
N PHE A 72 2.27 2.54 8.17
CA PHE A 72 2.85 1.54 9.07
C PHE A 72 4.37 1.63 9.17
N TRP A 73 5.03 1.96 8.06
CA TRP A 73 6.47 2.03 7.99
C TRP A 73 6.99 3.45 8.23
N ASP A 74 7.84 3.59 9.25
CA ASP A 74 8.56 4.82 9.58
C ASP A 74 10.07 4.59 9.44
N PRO A 75 10.77 5.32 8.56
CA PRO A 75 12.20 5.13 8.32
C PRO A 75 13.04 5.50 9.54
N GLN A 76 14.15 4.78 9.72
CA GLN A 76 15.22 5.14 10.64
C GLN A 76 16.35 5.90 9.93
N SER A 77 17.18 6.59 10.72
CA SER A 77 18.25 7.48 10.24
C SER A 77 19.47 6.75 9.65
N ASN A 78 19.27 5.69 8.86
CA ASN A 78 20.35 5.01 8.15
C ASN A 78 20.32 5.35 6.63
N PRO A 79 21.47 5.35 5.94
CA PRO A 79 21.54 5.80 4.54
C PRO A 79 20.63 5.04 3.58
N SER A 80 20.39 3.75 3.80
CA SER A 80 19.52 2.94 2.93
C SER A 80 18.06 3.35 3.08
N GLU A 81 17.59 3.56 4.32
CA GLU A 81 16.22 3.98 4.60
C GLU A 81 15.95 5.42 4.24
N VAL A 82 16.93 6.31 4.37
CA VAL A 82 16.84 7.69 3.85
C VAL A 82 16.58 7.68 2.34
N LYS A 83 17.36 6.91 1.57
CA LYS A 83 17.12 6.75 0.13
C LYS A 83 15.74 6.17 -0.19
N MET A 84 15.28 5.21 0.62
CA MET A 84 13.94 4.63 0.45
C MET A 84 12.84 5.65 0.77
N GLN A 85 13.02 6.48 1.79
CA GLN A 85 12.09 7.55 2.14
C GLN A 85 12.02 8.61 1.04
N GLU A 86 13.16 9.06 0.52
CA GLU A 86 13.22 10.00 -0.61
C GLU A 86 12.52 9.44 -1.85
N TRP A 87 12.72 8.15 -2.14
CA TRP A 87 12.02 7.47 -3.23
C TRP A 87 10.51 7.42 -3.01
N MET A 88 10.06 7.06 -1.80
CA MET A 88 8.63 7.05 -1.47
C MET A 88 8.02 8.45 -1.58
N GLN A 89 8.73 9.50 -1.13
CA GLN A 89 8.27 10.88 -1.27
C GLN A 89 8.20 11.32 -2.73
N LYS A 90 9.15 10.91 -3.58
CA LYS A 90 9.10 11.18 -5.03
C LYS A 90 7.87 10.55 -5.68
N LEU A 91 7.51 9.32 -5.29
CA LEU A 91 6.39 8.59 -5.88
C LEU A 91 5.02 9.08 -5.38
N TRP A 92 4.90 9.28 -4.07
CA TRP A 92 3.61 9.59 -3.41
C TRP A 92 3.37 11.08 -3.19
N GLY A 93 4.40 11.93 -3.27
CA GLY A 93 4.30 13.36 -2.95
C GLY A 93 3.87 13.58 -1.50
N ASP A 94 2.86 14.43 -1.30
CA ASP A 94 2.25 14.71 0.01
C ASP A 94 1.28 13.61 0.47
N LYS A 95 0.93 12.68 -0.42
CA LYS A 95 0.03 11.57 -0.07
C LYS A 95 0.82 10.59 0.81
N LYS A 96 0.25 10.27 1.98
CA LYS A 96 0.79 9.20 2.82
C LYS A 96 0.37 7.87 2.20
N GLY A 97 1.30 7.22 1.52
CA GLY A 97 1.20 5.80 1.16
C GLY A 97 1.45 4.90 2.36
#